data_AF-A0A140LC37-F1
#
_entry.id   AF-A0A140LC37-F1
#
_cell.length_a   1.000
_cell.length_b   1.000
_cell.length_c   1.000
_cell.angle_alpha   90.00
_cell.angle_beta   90.00
_cell.angle_gamma   90.00
#
_symmetry.space_group_name_H-M   'P 1'
#
loop_
_entity.id
_entity.type
_entity.pdbx_description
1 polymer ?
#
loop_
_entity_poly.entity_id
_entity_poly.type
_entity_poly.pdbx_seq_one_letter_code
_entity_poly.pdbx_strand_id
1 'polypeptide(L)'
;MISISHNSMNQTLLQYLMQYRSIFKKRSFDIFYWFIMSILCTEELRSIQFLYHGFIKKYTHKVLNSIYYFLSYVKFPIEILATTTVSILLSLIPEELRGNTLFITIDDTLQAKYVDKFDCYAKHFDHTKIKVLTTNESSNSDNEDTSKALRIYRIRWNIEVMFYQHKFFWSFGNYMVRNKDAIERYVNLLAIAYTFTCLLPFIDKKYAEYQFKSPQLVKRAVGEQITKELIFDTFVSSFESAKIYSTVKEAVQSFLDKDQVA
;
A
#
# COMPACT_ATOMS: atom_id res chain seq x y z
N MET A 1 -2.16 19.63 -7.85
CA MET A 1 -2.67 20.04 -6.53
C MET A 1 -3.86 19.14 -6.21
N ILE A 2 -3.73 18.28 -5.20
CA ILE A 2 -4.77 17.32 -4.83
C ILE A 2 -5.87 18.09 -4.08
N SER A 3 -7.03 18.31 -4.69
CA SER A 3 -8.16 18.96 -4.00
C SER A 3 -8.93 17.92 -3.19
N ILE A 4 -8.55 17.77 -1.92
CA ILE A 4 -9.12 16.80 -0.96
C ILE A 4 -10.56 17.18 -0.58
N SER A 5 -11.46 16.20 -0.53
CA SER A 5 -12.75 16.34 0.13
C SER A 5 -12.56 16.43 1.63
N HIS A 6 -13.30 17.31 2.29
CA HIS A 6 -12.89 17.84 3.59
C HIS A 6 -12.63 16.85 4.75
N ASN A 7 -12.97 15.54 4.73
CA ASN A 7 -12.65 14.63 5.85
C ASN A 7 -12.45 13.12 5.56
N SER A 8 -12.70 12.60 4.35
CA SER A 8 -12.71 11.13 4.11
C SER A 8 -11.34 10.55 3.74
N MET A 9 -10.92 9.48 4.43
CA MET A 9 -9.73 8.70 4.08
C MET A 9 -9.92 7.97 2.74
N ASN A 10 -11.12 7.46 2.46
CA ASN A 10 -11.43 6.83 1.18
C ASN A 10 -11.18 7.78 0.00
N GLN A 11 -11.56 9.05 0.16
CA GLN A 11 -11.33 10.06 -0.87
C GLN A 11 -9.86 10.44 -0.99
N THR A 12 -9.12 10.55 0.11
CA THR A 12 -7.65 10.74 0.07
C THR A 12 -6.97 9.59 -0.68
N LEU A 13 -7.33 8.34 -0.37
CA LEU A 13 -6.82 7.17 -1.07
C LEU A 13 -7.19 7.19 -2.56
N LEU A 14 -8.45 7.50 -2.89
CA LEU A 14 -8.90 7.59 -4.28
C LEU A 14 -8.10 8.64 -5.06
N GLN A 15 -7.83 9.80 -4.48
CA GLN A 15 -7.08 10.87 -5.12
C GLN A 15 -5.61 10.50 -5.36
N TYR A 16 -5.00 9.82 -4.39
CA TYR A 16 -3.67 9.23 -4.58
C TYR A 16 -3.68 8.22 -5.74
N LEU A 17 -4.64 7.30 -5.74
CA LEU A 17 -4.73 6.26 -6.78
C LEU A 17 -5.11 6.83 -8.16
N MET A 18 -5.83 7.95 -8.22
CA MET A 18 -6.15 8.65 -9.46
C MET A 18 -4.92 9.18 -10.20
N GLN A 19 -3.77 9.35 -9.54
CA GLN A 19 -2.51 9.66 -10.23
C GLN A 19 -2.09 8.54 -11.20
N TYR A 20 -2.51 7.31 -10.94
CA TYR A 20 -2.25 6.14 -11.80
C TYR A 20 -3.35 5.92 -12.85
N ARG A 21 -4.38 6.79 -12.91
CA ARG A 21 -5.59 6.54 -13.70
C ARG A 21 -5.31 6.32 -15.18
N SER A 22 -4.38 7.05 -15.78
CA SER A 22 -4.03 6.97 -17.21
C SER A 22 -3.48 5.60 -17.63
N ILE A 23 -2.90 4.85 -16.69
CA ILE A 23 -2.25 3.55 -16.92
C ILE A 23 -3.29 2.45 -17.17
N PHE A 24 -4.50 2.60 -16.62
CA PHE A 24 -5.51 1.56 -16.59
C PHE A 24 -6.72 1.90 -17.46
N LYS A 25 -7.34 0.87 -18.06
CA LYS A 25 -8.73 0.99 -18.54
C LYS A 25 -9.69 1.14 -17.35
N LYS A 26 -10.86 1.76 -17.54
CA LYS A 26 -11.85 2.04 -16.48
C LYS A 26 -12.12 0.82 -15.56
N ARG A 27 -12.40 -0.35 -16.13
CA ARG A 27 -12.66 -1.58 -15.36
C ARG A 27 -11.43 -2.09 -14.60
N SER A 28 -10.23 -1.94 -15.18
CA SER A 28 -8.99 -2.38 -14.56
C SER A 28 -8.59 -1.45 -13.42
N PHE A 29 -8.85 -0.14 -13.57
CA PHE A 29 -8.64 0.84 -12.52
C PHE A 29 -9.53 0.56 -11.30
N ASP A 30 -10.77 0.16 -11.53
CA ASP A 30 -11.69 -0.21 -10.45
C ASP A 30 -11.19 -1.45 -9.67
N ILE A 31 -10.72 -2.49 -10.37
CA ILE A 31 -10.08 -3.64 -9.71
C ILE A 31 -8.81 -3.22 -8.95
N PHE A 32 -7.97 -2.38 -9.56
CA PHE A 32 -6.77 -1.81 -8.94
C PHE A 32 -7.11 -1.08 -7.63
N TYR A 33 -8.09 -0.18 -7.66
CA TYR A 33 -8.55 0.58 -6.50
C TYR A 33 -8.97 -0.33 -5.34
N TRP A 34 -9.89 -1.27 -5.60
CA TRP A 34 -10.37 -2.20 -4.58
C TRP A 34 -9.30 -3.16 -4.07
N PHE A 35 -8.35 -3.53 -4.94
CA PHE A 35 -7.23 -4.36 -4.55
C PHE A 35 -6.30 -3.65 -3.58
N ILE A 36 -5.89 -2.42 -3.88
CA ILE A 36 -5.08 -1.60 -2.97
C ILE A 36 -5.81 -1.34 -1.66
N MET A 37 -7.10 -0.99 -1.72
CA MET A 37 -7.91 -0.78 -0.52
C MET A 37 -7.97 -2.04 0.35
N SER A 38 -8.15 -3.21 -0.26
CA SER A 38 -8.15 -4.49 0.48
C SER A 38 -6.82 -4.79 1.15
N ILE A 39 -5.69 -4.45 0.50
CA ILE A 39 -4.35 -4.60 1.07
C ILE A 39 -4.21 -3.71 2.31
N LEU A 40 -4.68 -2.48 2.24
CA LEU A 40 -4.58 -1.50 3.34
C LEU A 40 -5.49 -1.87 4.52
N CYS A 41 -6.70 -2.35 4.27
CA CYS A 41 -7.69 -2.65 5.31
C CYS A 41 -7.53 -4.02 5.95
N THR A 42 -6.68 -4.88 5.38
CA THR A 42 -6.45 -6.22 5.93
C THR A 42 -5.13 -6.25 6.68
N GLU A 43 -5.17 -6.51 7.98
CA GLU A 43 -3.98 -6.58 8.84
C GLU A 43 -3.04 -7.70 8.37
N GLU A 44 -3.55 -8.92 8.25
CA GLU A 44 -2.80 -10.09 7.80
C GLU A 44 -3.06 -10.42 6.34
N LEU A 45 -2.04 -10.28 5.51
CA LEU A 45 -2.16 -10.62 4.10
C LEU A 45 -1.66 -12.03 3.84
N ARG A 46 -2.59 -12.99 3.86
CA ARG A 46 -2.29 -14.42 3.66
C ARG A 46 -2.31 -14.84 2.19
N SER A 47 -3.31 -14.38 1.43
CA SER A 47 -3.44 -14.67 0.00
C SER A 47 -4.42 -13.71 -0.67
N ILE A 48 -4.44 -13.69 -2.01
CA ILE A 48 -5.44 -12.93 -2.78
C ILE A 48 -6.86 -13.45 -2.50
N GLN A 49 -7.02 -14.75 -2.31
CA GLN A 49 -8.29 -15.34 -1.93
C GLN A 49 -8.73 -14.86 -0.53
N PHE A 50 -7.80 -14.75 0.41
CA PHE A 50 -8.08 -14.20 1.74
C PHE A 50 -8.53 -12.75 1.66
N LEU A 51 -7.82 -11.90 0.90
CA LEU A 51 -8.22 -10.51 0.63
C LEU A 51 -9.63 -10.42 0.02
N TYR A 52 -9.92 -11.31 -0.92
CA TYR A 52 -11.21 -11.33 -1.59
C TYR A 52 -12.35 -11.68 -0.63
N HIS A 53 -12.24 -12.78 0.10
CA HIS A 53 -13.31 -13.21 1.01
C HIS A 53 -13.41 -12.32 2.26
N GLY A 54 -12.28 -11.83 2.75
CA GLY A 54 -12.20 -10.99 3.94
C GLY A 54 -12.72 -9.58 3.71
N PHE A 55 -12.51 -9.03 2.50
CA PHE A 55 -12.80 -7.62 2.21
C PHE A 55 -13.54 -7.40 0.89
N ILE A 56 -12.94 -7.73 -0.26
CA ILE A 56 -13.44 -7.28 -1.58
C ILE A 56 -14.87 -7.77 -1.87
N LYS A 57 -15.19 -9.02 -1.50
CA LYS A 57 -16.52 -9.61 -1.69
C LYS A 57 -17.62 -8.87 -0.91
N LYS A 58 -17.28 -8.23 0.22
CA LYS A 58 -18.25 -7.55 1.08
C LYS A 58 -18.72 -6.22 0.48
N TYR A 59 -17.83 -5.51 -0.19
CA TYR A 59 -18.07 -4.13 -0.65
C TYR A 59 -18.18 -4.00 -2.17
N THR A 60 -18.01 -5.09 -2.92
CA THR A 60 -18.02 -5.04 -4.40
C THR A 60 -18.75 -6.22 -5.01
N HIS A 61 -19.23 -6.04 -6.24
CA HIS A 61 -19.74 -7.12 -7.09
C HIS A 61 -18.65 -7.82 -7.91
N LYS A 62 -17.36 -7.60 -7.61
CA LYS A 62 -16.27 -8.28 -8.32
C LYS A 62 -16.24 -9.75 -7.93
N VAL A 63 -15.82 -10.58 -8.87
CA VAL A 63 -15.61 -12.01 -8.65
C VAL A 63 -14.12 -12.29 -8.50
N LEU A 64 -13.76 -13.29 -7.70
CA LEU A 64 -12.36 -13.67 -7.45
C LEU A 64 -11.55 -13.87 -8.74
N ASN A 65 -12.15 -14.52 -9.74
CA ASN A 65 -11.51 -14.77 -11.04
C ASN A 65 -11.16 -13.48 -11.78
N SER A 66 -11.90 -12.39 -11.58
CA SER A 66 -11.58 -11.10 -12.20
C SER A 66 -10.29 -10.48 -11.63
N ILE A 67 -9.99 -10.75 -10.36
CA ILE A 67 -8.75 -10.30 -9.70
C ILE A 67 -7.57 -11.11 -10.23
N TYR A 68 -7.71 -12.44 -10.28
CA TYR A 68 -6.67 -13.28 -10.88
C TYR A 68 -6.46 -12.96 -12.36
N TYR A 69 -7.53 -12.66 -13.10
CA TYR A 69 -7.42 -12.23 -14.49
C TYR A 69 -6.69 -10.88 -14.62
N PHE A 70 -7.00 -9.93 -13.75
CA PHE A 70 -6.34 -8.64 -13.69
C PHE A 70 -4.82 -8.78 -13.45
N LEU A 71 -4.43 -9.66 -12.52
CA LEU A 71 -3.02 -9.91 -12.25
C LEU A 71 -2.36 -10.70 -13.39
N SER A 72 -2.98 -11.75 -13.93
CA SER A 72 -2.31 -12.63 -14.89
C SER A 72 -2.33 -12.14 -16.34
N TYR A 73 -3.41 -11.51 -16.79
CA TYR A 73 -3.64 -11.31 -18.23
C TYR A 73 -3.82 -9.86 -18.66
N VAL A 74 -4.17 -8.95 -17.75
CA VAL A 74 -4.35 -7.54 -18.13
C VAL A 74 -2.99 -6.90 -18.37
N LYS A 75 -2.80 -6.37 -19.59
CA LYS A 75 -1.60 -5.65 -19.97
C LYS A 75 -1.69 -4.21 -19.49
N PHE A 76 -0.84 -3.86 -18.52
CA PHE A 76 -0.54 -2.48 -18.16
C PHE A 76 0.98 -2.33 -17.94
N PRO A 77 1.57 -1.18 -18.34
CA PRO A 77 3.01 -0.99 -18.29
C PRO A 77 3.51 -0.77 -16.85
N ILE A 78 4.26 -1.74 -16.34
CA ILE A 78 4.80 -1.74 -14.96
C ILE A 78 5.81 -0.60 -14.75
N GLU A 79 6.63 -0.31 -15.75
CA GLU A 79 7.59 0.80 -15.72
C GLU A 79 6.89 2.15 -15.51
N ILE A 80 5.70 2.34 -16.08
CA ILE A 80 4.92 3.56 -15.90
C ILE A 80 4.35 3.64 -14.47
N LEU A 81 4.04 2.51 -13.82
CA LEU A 81 3.66 2.52 -12.40
C LEU A 81 4.82 2.99 -11.52
N ALA A 82 6.03 2.48 -11.76
CA ALA A 82 7.23 2.86 -11.00
C ALA A 82 7.55 4.35 -11.19
N THR A 83 7.60 4.83 -12.43
CA THR A 83 7.89 6.24 -12.73
C THR A 83 6.81 7.19 -12.19
N THR A 84 5.53 6.79 -12.22
CA THR A 84 4.44 7.56 -11.59
C THR A 84 4.64 7.65 -10.07
N THR A 85 5.01 6.54 -9.43
CA THR A 85 5.28 6.50 -7.98
C THR A 85 6.46 7.40 -7.61
N VAL A 86 7.55 7.37 -8.39
CA VAL A 86 8.70 8.27 -8.21
C VAL A 86 8.29 9.73 -8.42
N SER A 87 7.45 10.02 -9.41
CA SER A 87 6.96 11.37 -9.68
C SER A 87 6.13 11.92 -8.51
N ILE A 88 5.27 11.08 -7.91
CA ILE A 88 4.53 11.45 -6.70
C ILE A 88 5.50 11.76 -5.56
N LEU A 89 6.49 10.89 -5.31
CA LEU A 89 7.50 11.11 -4.27
C LEU A 89 8.24 12.44 -4.46
N LEU A 90 8.75 12.70 -5.67
CA LEU A 90 9.49 13.92 -5.98
C LEU A 90 8.63 15.18 -5.80
N SER A 91 7.32 15.10 -6.10
CA SER A 91 6.39 16.21 -5.90
C SER A 91 6.17 16.59 -4.42
N LEU A 92 6.50 15.68 -3.50
CA LEU A 92 6.36 15.90 -2.05
C LEU A 92 7.65 16.43 -1.42
N ILE A 93 8.77 16.52 -2.16
CA ILE A 93 10.02 17.07 -1.64
C ILE A 93 9.86 18.58 -1.45
N PRO A 94 10.03 19.11 -0.22
CA PRO A 94 9.99 20.54 0.05
C PRO A 94 11.05 21.32 -0.76
N GLU A 95 10.73 22.54 -1.15
CA GLU A 95 11.64 23.40 -1.94
C GLU A 95 12.97 23.63 -1.22
N GLU A 96 12.95 23.72 0.12
CA GLU A 96 14.13 23.91 0.95
C GLU A 96 15.14 22.75 0.85
N LEU A 97 14.68 21.56 0.45
CA LEU A 97 15.49 20.35 0.35
C LEU A 97 15.90 20.02 -1.09
N ARG A 98 15.42 20.74 -2.11
CA ARG A 98 15.72 20.43 -3.52
C ARG A 98 17.19 20.63 -3.90
N GLY A 99 17.91 21.48 -3.17
CA GLY A 99 19.36 21.68 -3.35
C GLY A 99 20.24 20.60 -2.71
N ASN A 100 19.65 19.67 -1.95
CA ASN A 100 20.40 18.66 -1.21
C ASN A 100 20.69 17.42 -2.07
N THR A 101 21.73 16.67 -1.71
CA THR A 101 22.07 15.40 -2.36
C THR A 101 20.99 14.35 -2.14
N LEU A 102 20.47 13.78 -3.23
CA LEU A 102 19.57 12.64 -3.18
C LEU A 102 20.37 11.33 -3.16
N PHE A 103 20.12 10.48 -2.17
CA PHE A 103 20.68 9.14 -2.10
C PHE A 103 19.67 8.13 -2.63
N ILE A 104 20.04 7.41 -3.69
CA ILE A 104 19.25 6.31 -4.25
C ILE A 104 19.94 5.01 -3.87
N THR A 105 19.24 4.14 -3.14
CA THR A 105 19.73 2.80 -2.80
C THR A 105 19.04 1.79 -3.71
N ILE A 106 19.82 0.94 -4.35
CA ILE A 106 19.36 -0.15 -5.21
C ILE A 106 19.95 -1.43 -4.63
N ASP A 107 19.09 -2.42 -4.43
CA ASP A 107 19.49 -3.72 -3.92
C ASP A 107 18.53 -4.79 -4.46
N ASP A 108 19.01 -6.02 -4.55
CA ASP A 108 18.22 -7.15 -5.02
C ASP A 108 17.65 -7.91 -3.81
N THR A 109 16.40 -8.37 -3.93
CA THR A 109 15.80 -9.24 -2.93
C THR A 109 15.34 -10.55 -3.55
N LEU A 110 15.59 -11.65 -2.83
CA LEU A 110 15.03 -12.95 -3.14
C LEU A 110 13.87 -13.28 -2.20
N GLN A 111 12.82 -13.89 -2.74
CA GLN A 111 11.74 -14.49 -1.98
C GLN A 111 11.77 -15.99 -2.17
N ALA A 112 12.18 -16.73 -1.13
CA ALA A 112 12.21 -18.19 -1.18
C ALA A 112 10.80 -18.75 -1.40
N LYS A 113 10.69 -19.69 -2.34
CA LYS A 113 9.52 -20.53 -2.60
C LYS A 113 10.00 -21.97 -2.74
N TYR A 114 9.35 -22.90 -2.06
CA TYR A 114 9.81 -24.29 -1.94
C TYR A 114 9.03 -25.25 -2.86
N VAL A 115 8.42 -24.73 -3.92
CA VAL A 115 7.56 -25.51 -4.84
C VAL A 115 8.00 -25.26 -6.28
N ASP A 116 7.87 -26.29 -7.11
CA ASP A 116 8.22 -26.35 -8.54
C ASP A 116 7.17 -25.73 -9.49
N LYS A 117 6.07 -25.20 -8.94
CA LYS A 117 4.91 -24.69 -9.71
C LYS A 117 4.94 -23.18 -9.97
N PHE A 118 5.97 -22.46 -9.52
CA PHE A 118 6.08 -21.00 -9.74
C PHE A 118 6.93 -20.74 -10.98
N ASP A 119 6.57 -19.78 -11.81
CA ASP A 119 7.49 -19.26 -12.83
C ASP A 119 8.68 -18.58 -12.16
N CYS A 120 9.81 -18.54 -12.88
CA CYS A 120 11.04 -17.88 -12.41
C CYS A 120 11.60 -18.42 -11.10
N TYR A 121 11.19 -19.62 -10.66
CA TYR A 121 11.87 -20.32 -9.59
C TYR A 121 13.25 -20.80 -10.08
N ALA A 122 14.31 -20.34 -9.43
CA ALA A 122 15.65 -20.84 -9.63
C ALA A 122 16.11 -21.51 -8.34
N LYS A 123 16.66 -22.73 -8.42
CA LYS A 123 17.36 -23.36 -7.29
C LYS A 123 18.68 -22.61 -7.12
N HIS A 124 18.74 -21.65 -6.21
CA HIS A 124 20.01 -21.04 -5.82
C HIS A 124 20.70 -21.98 -4.84
N PHE A 125 21.85 -22.54 -5.23
CA PHE A 125 22.72 -23.23 -4.28
C PHE A 125 23.33 -22.18 -3.38
N ASP A 126 23.26 -22.38 -2.07
CA ASP A 126 23.93 -21.53 -1.09
C ASP A 126 25.44 -21.65 -1.31
N HIS A 127 26.03 -20.61 -1.92
CA HIS A 127 27.46 -20.53 -2.18
C HIS A 127 28.16 -19.63 -1.17
N THR A 128 27.61 -19.43 0.03
CA THR A 128 28.21 -18.55 1.04
C THR A 128 29.56 -19.11 1.52
N LYS A 129 30.63 -18.82 0.77
CA LYS A 129 32.02 -18.91 1.21
C LYS A 129 32.36 -17.57 1.85
N ILE A 130 32.26 -17.50 3.17
CA ILE A 130 32.86 -16.41 3.93
C ILE A 130 34.38 -16.55 3.77
N LYS A 131 34.97 -15.72 2.91
CA LYS A 131 36.42 -15.48 2.91
C LYS A 131 36.66 -14.17 3.65
N VAL A 132 36.99 -14.26 4.94
CA VAL A 132 37.59 -13.14 5.66
C VAL A 132 39.01 -12.98 5.11
N LEU A 133 39.20 -12.00 4.25
CA LEU A 133 40.54 -11.51 3.93
C LEU A 133 40.85 -10.44 4.97
N THR A 134 41.57 -10.82 6.03
CA THR A 134 42.29 -9.87 6.88
C THR A 134 43.25 -9.10 6.00
N THR A 135 43.00 -7.81 5.81
CA THR A 135 43.99 -6.87 5.30
C THR A 135 44.70 -6.27 6.51
N ASN A 136 46.02 -6.41 6.51
CA ASN A 136 46.89 -5.85 7.54
C ASN A 136 46.65 -4.34 7.63
N GLU A 137 46.31 -3.88 8.82
CA GLU A 137 46.29 -2.47 9.16
C GLU A 137 47.68 -1.87 8.91
N SER A 138 47.72 -0.77 8.16
CA SER A 138 48.76 0.23 8.31
C SER A 138 48.20 1.63 8.04
N SER A 139 48.02 2.33 9.16
CA SER A 139 48.22 3.77 9.40
C SER A 139 47.58 4.82 8.49
N ASN A 140 46.63 5.53 9.12
CA ASN A 140 46.49 6.99 9.20
C ASN A 140 46.34 7.82 7.91
N SER A 141 45.08 7.96 7.47
CA SER A 141 44.39 9.25 7.36
C SER A 141 42.88 9.01 7.32
N ASP A 142 42.06 10.01 7.69
CA ASP A 142 40.63 10.11 7.36
C ASP A 142 39.59 9.49 8.33
N ASN A 143 39.61 9.96 9.58
CA ASN A 143 38.46 9.81 10.51
C ASN A 143 37.14 10.39 9.93
N GLU A 144 37.24 11.39 9.04
CA GLU A 144 36.08 12.03 8.42
C GLU A 144 35.44 11.15 7.31
N ASP A 145 36.27 10.48 6.50
CA ASP A 145 35.77 9.57 5.45
C ASP A 145 35.19 8.28 6.01
N THR A 146 35.77 7.74 7.09
CA THR A 146 35.21 6.57 7.78
C THR A 146 33.84 6.90 8.40
N SER A 147 33.70 8.09 9.01
CA SER A 147 32.43 8.60 9.54
C SER A 147 31.38 8.79 8.43
N LYS A 148 31.79 9.32 7.27
CA LYS A 148 30.92 9.49 6.10
C LYS A 148 30.46 8.15 5.52
N ALA A 149 31.37 7.19 5.39
CA ALA A 149 31.05 5.83 4.93
C ALA A 149 30.04 5.14 5.87
N LEU A 150 30.23 5.26 7.19
CA LEU A 150 29.28 4.72 8.18
C LEU A 150 27.89 5.38 8.10
N ARG A 151 27.84 6.71 7.87
CA ARG A 151 26.57 7.43 7.67
C ARG A 151 25.83 6.96 6.41
N ILE A 152 26.53 6.76 5.30
CA ILE A 152 25.94 6.24 4.05
C ILE A 152 25.47 4.80 4.25
N TYR A 153 26.27 3.96 4.90
CA TYR A 153 25.90 2.58 5.21
C TYR A 153 24.64 2.49 6.07
N ARG A 154 24.45 3.43 7.01
CA ARG A 154 23.22 3.53 7.81
C ARG A 154 21.98 3.83 6.95
N ILE A 155 22.11 4.66 5.91
CA ILE A 155 21.00 4.97 4.99
C ILE A 155 20.62 3.73 4.18
N ARG A 156 21.61 2.94 3.73
CA ARG A 156 21.39 1.70 2.98
C ARG A 156 20.46 0.74 3.74
N TRP A 157 20.59 0.63 5.07
CA TRP A 157 19.79 -0.28 5.90
C TRP A 157 18.27 -0.09 5.76
N ASN A 158 17.82 1.09 5.33
CA ASN A 158 16.40 1.33 5.07
C ASN A 158 15.82 0.37 4.02
N ILE A 159 16.60 -0.06 3.02
CA ILE A 159 16.12 -1.02 1.99
C ILE A 159 15.91 -2.41 2.58
N GLU A 160 16.76 -2.84 3.51
CA GLU A 160 16.62 -4.13 4.22
C GLU A 160 15.36 -4.14 5.08
N VAL A 161 15.12 -3.03 5.79
CA VAL A 161 13.90 -2.84 6.58
C VAL A 161 12.68 -2.88 5.67
N MET A 162 12.72 -2.20 4.51
CA MET A 162 11.65 -2.24 3.52
C MET A 162 11.39 -3.67 3.04
N PHE A 163 12.42 -4.44 2.66
CA PHE A 163 12.29 -5.82 2.22
C PHE A 163 11.73 -6.73 3.31
N TYR A 164 12.25 -6.63 4.53
CA TYR A 164 11.74 -7.36 5.67
C TYR A 164 10.24 -7.07 5.86
N GLN A 165 9.87 -5.79 5.88
CA GLN A 165 8.47 -5.42 6.04
C GLN A 165 7.60 -5.97 4.92
N HIS A 166 8.04 -5.88 3.67
CA HIS A 166 7.29 -6.41 2.53
C HIS A 166 7.04 -7.92 2.66
N LYS A 167 8.10 -8.68 2.97
CA LYS A 167 8.06 -10.13 3.10
C LYS A 167 7.11 -10.60 4.19
N PHE A 168 7.20 -9.99 5.37
CA PHE A 168 6.50 -10.47 6.56
C PHE A 168 5.11 -9.85 6.77
N PHE A 169 4.94 -8.55 6.51
CA PHE A 169 3.70 -7.83 6.83
C PHE A 169 2.86 -7.45 5.62
N TRP A 170 3.45 -7.42 4.42
CA TRP A 170 2.76 -7.00 3.19
C TRP A 170 2.53 -8.15 2.22
N SER A 171 2.42 -9.39 2.70
CA SER A 171 2.08 -10.59 1.91
C SER A 171 3.10 -11.06 0.88
N PHE A 172 4.20 -10.34 0.67
CA PHE A 172 5.16 -10.74 -0.37
C PHE A 172 5.76 -12.13 -0.08
N GLY A 173 5.88 -12.54 1.20
CA GLY A 173 6.24 -13.92 1.56
C GLY A 173 5.21 -14.97 1.10
N ASN A 174 3.93 -14.62 1.13
CA ASN A 174 2.81 -15.55 1.07
C ASN A 174 2.05 -15.52 -0.27
N TYR A 175 2.47 -14.73 -1.26
CA TYR A 175 1.78 -14.71 -2.54
C TYR A 175 1.67 -16.12 -3.15
N MET A 176 0.50 -16.42 -3.69
CA MET A 176 0.17 -17.73 -4.27
C MET A 176 0.06 -17.68 -5.81
N VAL A 177 0.32 -16.52 -6.41
CA VAL A 177 0.32 -16.36 -7.87
C VAL A 177 1.58 -16.98 -8.46
N ARG A 178 1.41 -17.73 -9.56
CA ARG A 178 2.48 -18.55 -10.14
C ARG A 178 3.07 -17.98 -11.42
N ASN A 179 2.28 -17.25 -12.20
CA ASN A 179 2.73 -16.69 -13.47
C ASN A 179 3.68 -15.49 -13.24
N LYS A 180 4.77 -15.40 -14.01
CA LYS A 180 5.76 -14.32 -13.90
C LYS A 180 5.12 -12.93 -13.92
N ASP A 181 4.35 -12.61 -14.96
CA ASP A 181 3.69 -11.29 -15.11
C ASP A 181 2.82 -10.98 -13.90
N ALA A 182 2.13 -11.99 -13.40
CA ALA A 182 1.20 -11.85 -12.29
C ALA A 182 1.93 -11.62 -10.96
N ILE A 183 3.10 -12.25 -10.77
CA ILE A 183 4.00 -12.00 -9.64
C ILE A 183 4.52 -10.56 -9.72
N GLU A 184 5.08 -10.15 -10.85
CA GLU A 184 5.62 -8.79 -11.05
C GLU A 184 4.56 -7.73 -10.79
N ARG A 185 3.36 -7.88 -11.37
CA ARG A 185 2.23 -6.97 -11.14
C ARG A 185 1.84 -6.95 -9.67
N TYR A 186 1.69 -8.11 -9.03
CA TYR A 186 1.32 -8.18 -7.62
C TYR A 186 2.30 -7.43 -6.71
N VAL A 187 3.62 -7.63 -6.93
CA VAL A 187 4.66 -6.95 -6.16
C VAL A 187 4.61 -5.44 -6.35
N ASN A 188 4.40 -4.97 -7.58
CA ASN A 188 4.26 -3.54 -7.86
C ASN A 188 3.02 -2.94 -7.19
N LEU A 189 1.90 -3.65 -7.17
CA LEU A 189 0.70 -3.20 -6.46
C LEU A 189 0.91 -3.15 -4.93
N LEU A 190 1.61 -4.14 -4.37
CA LEU A 190 2.03 -4.10 -2.96
C LEU A 190 2.92 -2.90 -2.67
N ALA A 191 3.89 -2.62 -3.55
CA ALA A 191 4.79 -1.47 -3.42
C ALA A 191 4.01 -0.14 -3.46
N ILE A 192 2.98 -0.01 -4.30
CA ILE A 192 2.11 1.17 -4.33
C ILE A 192 1.36 1.34 -3.01
N ALA A 193 0.80 0.27 -2.45
CA ALA A 193 0.10 0.30 -1.17
C ALA A 193 1.06 0.64 -0.01
N TYR A 194 2.25 0.06 0.00
CA TYR A 194 3.30 0.36 0.96
C TYR A 194 3.73 1.83 0.88
N THR A 195 3.99 2.30 -0.33
CA THR A 195 4.40 3.69 -0.59
C THR A 195 3.33 4.66 -0.15
N PHE A 196 2.04 4.37 -0.38
CA PHE A 196 0.94 5.18 0.13
C PHE A 196 1.05 5.40 1.65
N THR A 197 1.31 4.34 2.42
CA THR A 197 1.45 4.46 3.88
C THR A 197 2.69 5.24 4.32
N CYS A 198 3.75 5.24 3.51
CA CYS A 198 4.93 6.06 3.78
C CYS A 198 4.69 7.54 3.44
N LEU A 199 3.94 7.81 2.37
CA LEU A 199 3.73 9.17 1.84
C LEU A 199 2.54 9.89 2.47
N LEU A 200 1.52 9.16 2.95
CA LEU A 200 0.31 9.74 3.52
C LEU A 200 0.57 10.87 4.55
N PRO A 201 1.52 10.73 5.51
CA PRO A 201 1.83 11.79 6.47
C PRO A 201 2.39 13.09 5.87
N PHE A 202 2.86 13.02 4.62
CA PHE A 202 3.38 14.15 3.85
C PHE A 202 2.35 14.68 2.83
N ILE A 203 1.38 13.84 2.43
CA ILE A 203 0.29 14.21 1.52
C ILE A 203 -0.81 14.97 2.26
N ASP A 204 -1.19 14.51 3.45
CA ASP A 204 -2.33 15.04 4.21
C ASP A 204 -1.91 15.42 5.63
N LYS A 205 -2.04 16.71 5.96
CA LYS A 205 -1.64 17.27 7.25
C LYS A 205 -2.33 16.61 8.44
N LYS A 206 -3.52 16.02 8.26
CA LYS A 206 -4.23 15.26 9.31
C LYS A 206 -3.40 14.09 9.84
N TYR A 207 -2.54 13.53 8.99
CA TYR A 207 -1.69 12.39 9.33
C TYR A 207 -0.24 12.81 9.62
N ALA A 208 0.05 14.11 9.83
CA ALA A 208 1.40 14.59 10.09
C ALA A 208 2.04 13.97 11.35
N GLU A 209 1.25 13.57 12.35
CA GLU A 209 1.73 12.86 13.55
C GLU A 209 2.40 11.50 13.23
N TYR A 210 2.10 10.94 12.06
CA TYR A 210 2.65 9.69 11.57
C TYR A 210 3.95 9.85 10.78
N GLN A 211 4.46 11.07 10.61
CA GLN A 211 5.74 11.30 9.95
C GLN A 211 6.85 10.52 10.68
N PHE A 212 7.64 9.78 9.91
CA PHE A 212 8.72 8.92 10.41
C PHE A 212 8.27 7.80 11.36
N LYS A 213 6.97 7.50 11.44
CA LYS A 213 6.45 6.31 12.13
C LYS A 213 6.49 5.07 11.22
N SER A 214 6.34 3.89 11.82
CA SER A 214 6.33 2.63 11.09
C SER A 214 5.17 2.57 10.08
N PRO A 215 5.41 2.17 8.82
CA PRO A 215 4.35 2.04 7.81
C PRO A 215 3.19 1.11 8.23
N GLN A 216 3.45 0.12 9.07
CA GLN A 216 2.46 -0.78 9.65
C GLN A 216 1.46 -0.04 10.54
N LEU A 217 1.96 0.91 11.34
CA LEU A 217 1.12 1.69 12.24
C LEU A 217 0.23 2.65 11.43
N VAL A 218 0.77 3.24 10.36
CA VAL A 218 0.00 4.05 9.40
C VAL A 218 -1.03 3.19 8.68
N LYS A 219 -0.64 2.00 8.18
CA LYS A 219 -1.54 1.03 7.55
C LYS A 219 -2.73 0.70 8.45
N ARG A 220 -2.50 0.43 9.74
CA ARG A 220 -3.57 0.14 10.69
C ARG A 220 -4.53 1.31 10.84
N ALA A 221 -4.02 2.53 11.08
CA ALA A 221 -4.85 3.72 11.22
C ALA A 221 -5.69 3.99 9.96
N VAL A 222 -5.08 3.84 8.78
CA VAL A 222 -5.76 3.95 7.48
C VAL A 222 -6.84 2.90 7.34
N GLY A 223 -6.51 1.63 7.60
CA GLY A 223 -7.42 0.51 7.45
C GLY A 223 -8.65 0.63 8.36
N GLU A 224 -8.44 1.04 9.62
CA GLU A 224 -9.54 1.32 10.56
C GLU A 224 -10.45 2.44 10.07
N GLN A 225 -9.88 3.55 9.59
CA GLN A 225 -10.65 4.70 9.13
C GLN A 225 -11.45 4.38 7.87
N ILE A 226 -10.84 3.72 6.88
CA ILE A 226 -11.53 3.26 5.67
C ILE A 226 -12.66 2.29 6.02
N THR A 227 -12.40 1.32 6.89
CA THR A 227 -13.39 0.31 7.28
C THR A 227 -14.58 0.96 7.98
N LYS A 228 -14.34 1.94 8.87
CA LYS A 228 -15.41 2.73 9.49
C LYS A 228 -16.27 3.43 8.44
N GLU A 229 -15.64 4.17 7.52
CA GLU A 229 -16.34 4.88 6.44
C GLU A 229 -17.20 3.92 5.59
N LEU A 230 -16.66 2.76 5.19
CA LEU A 230 -17.40 1.77 4.40
C LEU A 230 -18.58 1.13 5.16
N ILE A 231 -18.42 0.87 6.46
CA ILE A 231 -19.52 0.36 7.30
C ILE A 231 -20.63 1.41 7.40
N PHE A 232 -20.28 2.68 7.60
CA PHE A 232 -21.25 3.77 7.63
C PHE A 232 -21.98 3.92 6.29
N ASP A 233 -21.28 3.89 5.17
CA ASP A 233 -21.88 3.97 3.84
C ASP A 233 -22.86 2.82 3.58
N THR A 234 -22.47 1.60 3.97
CA THR A 234 -23.32 0.41 3.87
C THR A 234 -24.57 0.54 4.75
N PHE A 235 -24.40 1.03 5.98
CA PHE A 235 -25.49 1.27 6.91
C PHE A 235 -26.47 2.30 6.35
N VAL A 236 -26.00 3.47 5.91
CA VAL A 236 -26.84 4.53 5.31
C VAL A 236 -27.61 3.99 4.10
N SER A 237 -26.93 3.28 3.19
CA SER A 237 -27.55 2.67 2.01
C SER A 237 -28.67 1.67 2.38
N SER A 238 -28.52 0.95 3.50
CA SER A 238 -29.55 0.04 4.01
C SER A 238 -30.80 0.77 4.51
N PHE A 239 -30.66 1.95 5.13
CA PHE A 239 -31.81 2.76 5.53
C PHE A 239 -32.55 3.36 4.34
N GLU A 240 -31.79 3.85 3.35
CA GLU A 240 -32.35 4.42 2.12
C GLU A 240 -33.14 3.37 1.33
N SER A 241 -32.55 2.19 1.13
CA SER A 241 -33.19 1.09 0.38
C SER A 241 -34.41 0.52 1.08
N ALA A 242 -34.38 0.44 2.42
CA ALA A 242 -35.50 -0.06 3.20
C ALA A 242 -36.62 0.98 3.42
N LYS A 243 -36.46 2.23 2.93
CA LYS A 243 -37.33 3.38 3.24
C LYS A 243 -37.56 3.60 4.75
N ILE A 244 -36.72 3.01 5.60
CA ILE A 244 -36.84 3.11 7.06
C ILE A 244 -36.69 4.57 7.50
N TYR A 245 -35.99 5.40 6.72
CA TYR A 245 -35.84 6.82 7.00
C TYR A 245 -37.16 7.57 7.10
N SER A 246 -38.14 7.29 6.22
CA SER A 246 -39.47 7.92 6.34
C SER A 246 -40.22 7.38 7.55
N THR A 247 -40.14 6.08 7.81
CA THR A 247 -40.82 5.43 8.95
C THR A 247 -40.25 5.87 10.31
N VAL A 248 -38.92 5.99 10.43
CA VAL A 248 -38.26 6.48 11.65
C VAL A 248 -38.51 7.97 11.82
N LYS A 249 -38.46 8.76 10.73
CA LYS A 249 -38.83 10.18 10.77
C LYS A 249 -40.29 10.36 11.21
N GLU A 250 -41.23 9.62 10.63
CA GLU A 250 -42.65 9.62 11.00
C GLU A 250 -42.88 9.16 12.44
N ALA A 251 -42.17 8.15 12.93
CA ALA A 251 -42.26 7.69 14.31
C ALA A 251 -41.74 8.74 15.30
N VAL A 252 -40.63 9.42 14.97
CA VAL A 252 -40.10 10.53 15.78
C VAL A 252 -41.03 11.75 15.72
N GLN A 253 -41.60 12.07 14.55
CA GLN A 253 -42.61 13.14 14.41
C GLN A 253 -43.84 12.83 15.26
N SER A 254 -44.37 11.60 15.18
CA SER A 254 -45.51 11.15 15.97
C SER A 254 -45.24 11.13 17.48
N PHE A 255 -43.99 10.90 17.89
CA PHE A 255 -43.57 11.01 19.29
C PHE A 255 -43.51 12.48 19.75
N LEU A 256 -42.90 13.37 18.96
CA LEU A 256 -42.82 14.80 19.26
C LEU A 256 -44.19 15.49 19.28
N ASP A 257 -45.11 15.08 18.39
CA ASP A 257 -46.47 15.62 18.33
C ASP A 257 -47.35 15.13 19.50
N LYS A 258 -47.01 14.00 20.12
CA LYS A 258 -47.69 13.49 21.32
C LYS A 258 -47.33 14.23 22.60
N ASP A 259 -46.20 14.95 22.63
CA ASP A 259 -45.80 15.81 23.76
C ASP A 259 -46.44 17.22 23.70
N GLN A 260 -47.22 17.55 22.66
CA GLN A 260 -47.91 18.85 22.53
C GLN A 260 -49.40 18.83 22.94
N VAL A 261 -49.91 17.71 23.47
CA VAL A 261 -51.27 17.63 24.01
C VAL A 261 -51.21 17.32 25.50
N ALA A 262 -50.87 18.35 26.28
CA ALA A 262 -51.19 18.47 27.70
C ALA A 262 -51.50 19.95 28.00
#